data_AF-A0A164TAN5-F1
#
_entry.id   AF-A0A164TAN5-F1
#
_cell.length_a   1.000
_cell.length_b   1.000
_cell.length_c   1.000
_cell.angle_alpha   90.00
_cell.angle_beta   90.00
_cell.angle_gamma   90.00
#
_symmetry.space_group_name_H-M   'P 1'
#
loop_
_entity.id
_entity.type
_entity.pdbx_description
1 polymer ?
#
loop_
_entity_poly.entity_id
_entity_poly.type
_entity_poly.pdbx_seq_one_letter_code
_entity_poly.pdbx_strand_id
1 'polypeptide(L)'
;QVFVNEKKFACQTCIKGHRSSSCYHTDRPLFEIKKKGRPITQCEHCRELRKTKQLHIKCHCDGRDDGSGGVKKGLSVLMAVAVRDHRLTMFRKAKRAHSFRHFL
;
A
#
# COMPACT_ATOMS: atom_id res chain seq x y z
N GLN A 1 9.40 -17.30 -13.88
CA GLN A 1 9.26 -16.45 -15.09
C GLN A 1 10.56 -16.53 -15.87
N VAL A 2 10.48 -16.56 -17.19
CA VAL A 2 11.66 -16.60 -18.07
C VAL A 2 11.84 -15.19 -18.67
N PHE A 3 13.07 -14.72 -18.78
CA PHE A 3 13.37 -13.42 -19.40
C PHE A 3 14.06 -13.67 -20.73
N VAL A 4 13.51 -13.09 -21.79
CA VAL A 4 14.10 -13.16 -23.14
C VAL A 4 14.01 -11.76 -23.73
N ASN A 5 15.13 -11.21 -24.21
CA ASN A 5 15.18 -9.86 -24.79
C ASN A 5 14.50 -8.79 -23.92
N GLU A 6 14.86 -8.76 -22.62
CA GLU A 6 14.34 -7.84 -21.59
C GLU A 6 12.83 -7.92 -21.29
N LYS A 7 12.12 -8.83 -21.97
CA LYS A 7 10.70 -9.08 -21.78
C LYS A 7 10.48 -10.31 -20.91
N LYS A 8 9.41 -10.28 -20.10
CA LYS A 8 9.02 -11.38 -19.21
C LYS A 8 8.10 -12.35 -19.94
N PHE A 9 8.39 -13.63 -19.85
CA PHE A 9 7.62 -14.71 -20.45
C PHE A 9 7.15 -15.73 -19.40
N ALA A 10 5.94 -16.27 -19.59
CA ALA A 10 5.42 -17.39 -18.81
C ALA A 10 4.36 -18.19 -19.57
N CYS A 11 4.10 -19.40 -19.10
CA CYS A 11 3.08 -20.29 -19.66
C CYS A 11 1.65 -19.74 -19.46
N GLN A 12 0.70 -20.07 -20.34
CA GLN A 12 -0.69 -19.59 -20.26
C GLN A 12 -1.36 -19.91 -18.91
N THR A 13 -1.22 -21.15 -18.43
CA THR A 13 -1.78 -21.59 -17.13
C THR A 13 -1.18 -20.80 -15.97
N CYS A 14 0.11 -20.48 -16.06
CA CYS A 14 0.86 -19.74 -15.04
C CYS A 14 0.42 -18.28 -14.99
N ILE A 15 0.18 -17.68 -16.17
CA ILE A 15 -0.33 -16.32 -16.29
C ILE A 15 -1.74 -16.24 -15.70
N LYS A 16 -2.66 -17.12 -16.13
CA LYS A 16 -4.04 -17.16 -15.65
C LYS A 16 -4.13 -17.47 -14.15
N GLY A 17 -3.29 -18.39 -13.66
CA GLY A 17 -3.25 -18.80 -12.26
C GLY A 17 -2.43 -17.89 -11.34
N HIS A 18 -1.96 -16.73 -11.81
CA HIS A 18 -1.11 -15.81 -11.04
C HIS A 18 0.23 -16.40 -10.54
N ARG A 19 0.65 -17.56 -11.05
CA ARG A 19 1.92 -18.25 -10.75
C ARG A 19 3.05 -17.88 -11.72
N SER A 20 2.92 -16.73 -12.39
CA SER A 20 3.88 -16.32 -13.41
C SER A 20 5.29 -16.11 -12.86
N SER A 21 5.43 -15.65 -11.61
CA SER A 21 6.71 -15.44 -10.93
C SER A 21 7.55 -16.72 -10.86
N SER A 22 6.93 -17.85 -10.53
CA SER A 22 7.58 -19.16 -10.39
C SER A 22 7.38 -20.11 -11.58
N CYS A 23 6.99 -19.60 -12.75
CA CYS A 23 6.88 -20.43 -13.95
C CYS A 23 8.26 -20.91 -14.43
N TYR A 24 8.47 -22.23 -14.46
CA TYR A 24 9.66 -22.94 -15.00
C TYR A 24 9.31 -24.01 -16.05
N HIS A 25 8.09 -23.98 -16.60
CA HIS A 25 7.68 -24.95 -17.61
C HIS A 25 8.39 -24.64 -18.94
N THR A 26 9.17 -25.59 -19.44
CA THR A 26 9.84 -25.57 -20.75
C THR A 26 9.00 -26.23 -21.83
N ASP A 27 8.07 -27.11 -21.44
CA ASP A 27 7.31 -27.96 -22.37
C ASP A 27 6.06 -27.25 -22.95
N ARG A 28 5.74 -26.06 -22.42
CA ARG A 28 4.52 -25.32 -22.75
C ARG A 28 4.87 -24.04 -23.51
N PRO A 29 4.00 -23.59 -24.44
CA PRO A 29 4.19 -22.33 -25.13
C PRO A 29 4.27 -21.16 -24.13
N LEU A 30 5.32 -20.36 -24.28
CA LEU A 30 5.60 -19.18 -23.47
C LEU A 30 4.99 -17.94 -24.13
N PHE A 31 4.31 -17.12 -23.33
CA PHE A 31 3.69 -15.88 -23.78
C PHE A 31 4.32 -14.66 -23.09
N GLU A 32 4.44 -13.56 -23.82
CA GLU A 32 4.93 -12.28 -23.27
C GLU A 32 3.93 -11.72 -22.24
N ILE A 33 4.42 -11.40 -21.05
CA ILE A 33 3.62 -10.81 -19.96
C ILE A 33 3.64 -9.29 -20.12
N LYS A 34 2.50 -8.72 -20.52
CA LYS A 34 2.28 -7.27 -20.52
C LYS A 34 2.21 -6.71 -19.08
N LYS A 35 2.43 -5.40 -18.92
CA LYS A 35 2.32 -4.72 -17.62
C LYS A 35 0.94 -4.97 -17.00
N LYS A 36 0.93 -5.46 -15.75
CA LYS A 36 -0.30 -5.76 -15.01
C LYS A 36 -0.77 -4.46 -14.35
N GLY A 37 -2.04 -4.09 -14.52
CA GLY A 37 -2.63 -2.97 -13.81
C GLY A 37 -4.10 -2.79 -14.13
N ARG A 38 -4.95 -2.76 -13.10
CA ARG A 38 -6.30 -2.19 -13.21
C ARG A 38 -6.10 -0.68 -13.34
N PRO A 39 -6.75 0.01 -14.30
CA PRO A 39 -6.72 1.46 -14.33
C PRO A 39 -7.19 2.00 -12.99
N ILE A 40 -6.62 3.13 -12.57
CA ILE A 40 -7.05 3.75 -11.32
C ILE A 40 -8.53 4.13 -11.45
N THR A 41 -9.34 3.62 -10.53
CA THR A 41 -10.80 3.83 -10.52
C THR A 41 -11.22 4.96 -9.58
N GLN A 42 -10.27 5.53 -8.85
CA GLN A 42 -10.48 6.58 -7.87
C GLN A 42 -9.70 7.83 -8.31
N CYS A 43 -10.28 9.02 -8.15
CA CYS A 43 -9.58 10.28 -8.40
C CYS A 43 -8.43 10.51 -7.41
N GLU A 44 -7.45 11.36 -7.76
CA GLU A 44 -6.31 11.61 -6.88
C GLU A 44 -6.74 12.25 -5.55
N HIS A 45 -7.76 13.12 -5.57
CA HIS A 45 -8.30 13.75 -4.37
C HIS A 45 -8.75 12.73 -3.31
N CYS A 46 -9.60 11.76 -3.68
CA CYS A 46 -10.07 10.76 -2.73
C CYS A 46 -8.96 9.77 -2.32
N ARG A 47 -7.89 9.67 -3.11
CA ARG A 47 -6.71 8.86 -2.78
C ARG A 47 -5.85 9.55 -1.72
N GLU A 48 -5.69 10.87 -1.81
CA GLU A 48 -5.00 11.66 -0.80
C GLU A 48 -5.75 11.67 0.53
N LEU A 49 -7.08 11.72 0.51
CA LEU A 49 -7.90 11.62 1.73
C LEU A 49 -7.68 10.30 2.48
N ARG A 50 -7.43 9.18 1.77
CA ARG A 50 -7.04 7.91 2.40
C ARG A 50 -5.66 7.98 3.05
N LYS A 51 -4.70 8.69 2.46
CA LYS A 51 -3.33 8.77 3.00
C LYS A 51 -3.22 9.74 4.17
N THR A 52 -3.81 10.93 4.01
CA THR A 52 -3.68 12.04 4.97
C THR A 52 -4.64 11.89 6.14
N LYS A 53 -5.88 11.50 5.87
CA LYS A 53 -6.96 11.44 6.86
C LYS A 53 -7.41 10.03 7.21
N GLN A 54 -6.82 9.00 6.58
CA GLN A 54 -7.20 7.59 6.79
C GLN A 54 -8.69 7.29 6.50
N LEU A 55 -9.33 8.10 5.64
CA LEU A 55 -10.74 7.97 5.32
C LEU A 55 -10.97 7.02 4.14
N HIS A 56 -11.66 5.91 4.39
CA HIS A 56 -11.93 4.88 3.38
C HIS A 56 -13.38 4.91 2.85
N ILE A 57 -13.73 5.99 2.14
CA ILE A 57 -15.04 6.16 1.50
C ILE A 57 -15.02 5.80 0.00
N LYS A 58 -16.18 5.45 -0.56
CA LYS A 58 -16.37 5.21 -1.99
C LYS A 58 -16.26 6.53 -2.75
N CYS A 59 -15.51 6.54 -3.84
CA CYS A 59 -15.36 7.71 -4.71
C CYS A 59 -16.61 7.89 -5.57
N HIS A 60 -17.27 9.04 -5.44
CA HIS A 60 -18.42 9.46 -6.25
C HIS A 60 -18.07 10.67 -7.14
N CYS A 61 -16.79 10.91 -7.40
CA CYS A 61 -16.36 11.98 -8.29
C CYS A 61 -16.64 11.56 -9.74
N ASP A 62 -17.66 12.15 -10.35
CA ASP A 62 -18.07 11.91 -11.74
C ASP A 62 -17.09 12.57 -12.74
N GLY A 63 -15.85 12.11 -12.76
CA GLY A 63 -14.87 12.43 -13.81
C GLY A 63 -14.37 13.88 -13.86
N ARG A 64 -14.65 14.71 -12.85
CA ARG A 64 -14.08 16.05 -12.76
C ARG A 64 -12.66 16.00 -12.23
N ASP A 65 -11.70 16.08 -13.14
CA ASP A 65 -10.30 16.38 -12.85
C ASP A 65 -10.18 17.89 -12.57
N ASP A 66 -10.69 18.35 -11.43
CA ASP A 66 -10.60 19.76 -11.03
C ASP A 66 -9.24 20.04 -10.42
N GLY A 67 -8.25 20.21 -11.30
CA GLY A 67 -6.99 20.87 -10.98
C GLY A 67 -7.17 22.38 -10.79
N SER A 68 -7.79 22.83 -9.69
CA SER A 68 -7.56 24.19 -9.15
C SER A 68 -8.11 24.37 -7.73
N GLY A 69 -7.19 24.63 -6.79
CA GLY A 69 -7.26 25.63 -5.72
C GLY A 69 -8.57 25.91 -4.97
N GLY A 70 -8.47 25.84 -3.64
CA GLY A 70 -9.26 26.70 -2.76
C GLY A 70 -10.15 25.96 -1.78
N VAL A 71 -9.55 25.45 -0.71
CA VAL A 71 -10.27 25.25 0.56
C VAL A 71 -10.82 26.62 0.98
N LYS A 72 -12.09 26.87 0.72
CA LYS A 72 -12.78 28.05 1.24
C LYS A 72 -12.83 27.90 2.76
N LYS A 73 -12.14 28.80 3.46
CA LYS A 73 -12.20 28.92 4.91
C LYS A 73 -13.66 29.24 5.33
N GLY A 74 -14.13 28.52 6.32
CA GLY A 74 -15.22 28.89 7.22
C GLY A 74 -15.04 28.01 8.46
N LEU A 75 -14.15 28.38 9.38
CA LEU A 75 -14.47 29.22 10.54
C LEU A 75 -15.86 28.90 11.12
N SER A 76 -15.90 27.97 12.08
CA SER A 76 -16.38 28.27 13.42
C SER A 76 -16.23 27.07 14.36
N VAL A 77 -15.91 27.41 15.61
CA VAL A 77 -16.02 26.60 16.83
C VAL A 77 -14.92 25.58 17.09
N LEU A 78 -13.95 26.07 17.87
CA LEU A 78 -13.25 25.35 18.93
C LEU A 78 -14.12 24.24 19.54
N MET A 79 -13.81 22.97 19.26
CA MET A 79 -14.02 21.90 20.24
C MET A 79 -12.85 20.91 20.14
N ALA A 80 -11.98 20.98 21.15
CA ALA A 80 -11.00 19.97 21.44
C ALA A 80 -11.73 18.66 21.80
N VAL A 81 -11.73 17.70 20.88
CA VAL A 81 -12.05 16.31 21.23
C VAL A 81 -10.76 15.52 21.15
N ALA A 82 -10.20 15.25 22.33
CA ALA A 82 -9.06 14.38 22.52
C ALA A 82 -9.39 12.98 22.00
N VAL A 83 -8.83 12.61 20.84
CA VAL A 83 -8.86 11.23 20.37
C VAL A 83 -7.82 10.45 21.16
N ARG A 84 -8.28 9.46 21.94
CA ARG A 84 -7.43 8.53 22.69
C ARG A 84 -6.82 7.54 21.73
N ASP A 85 -5.58 7.78 21.31
CA ASP A 85 -4.81 6.84 20.51
C ASP A 85 -4.21 5.76 21.42
N HIS A 86 -4.75 4.54 21.35
CA HIS A 86 -4.32 3.38 22.14
C HIS A 86 -3.42 2.44 21.31
N ARG A 87 -2.47 3.00 20.54
CA ARG A 87 -1.62 2.18 19.66
C ARG A 87 -0.14 2.54 19.66
N LEU A 88 0.44 2.84 20.83
CA LEU A 88 1.89 3.02 20.96
C LEU A 88 2.55 2.37 22.19
N THR A 89 2.06 1.23 22.68
CA THR A 89 2.73 0.48 23.77
C THR A 89 3.24 -0.90 23.33
N MET A 90 4.18 -0.98 22.38
CA MET A 90 4.83 -2.26 22.03
C MET A 90 6.31 -2.17 21.65
N PHE A 91 7.13 -1.37 22.36
CA PHE A 91 8.60 -1.51 22.28
C PHE A 91 9.29 -1.23 23.63
N ARG A 92 9.05 -2.08 24.63
CA ARG A 92 9.96 -2.22 25.78
C ARG A 92 11.08 -3.19 25.39
N LYS A 93 12.18 -2.67 24.83
CA LYS A 93 13.42 -3.45 24.66
C LYS A 93 14.19 -3.52 25.99
N ALA A 94 14.57 -4.75 26.31
CA ALA A 94 15.38 -5.20 27.43
C ALA A 94 16.67 -4.40 27.67
N LYS A 95 16.93 -4.05 28.94
CA LYS A 95 18.27 -3.93 29.52
C LYS A 95 18.25 -4.56 30.92
N ARG A 96 18.54 -5.86 30.99
CA ARG A 96 18.86 -6.55 32.23
C ARG A 96 20.34 -6.26 32.53
N ALA A 97 20.60 -5.38 33.48
CA ALA A 97 21.95 -5.16 34.01
C ALA A 97 22.31 -6.34 34.91
N HIS A 98 23.43 -6.99 34.61
CA HIS A 98 24.02 -8.07 35.40
C HIS A 98 24.76 -7.44 36.58
N SER A 99 24.23 -7.56 37.80
CA SER A 99 24.91 -7.11 39.01
C SER A 99 25.89 -8.19 39.47
N PHE A 100 27.17 -7.97 39.16
CA PHE A 100 28.29 -8.62 39.86
C PHE A 100 28.27 -8.16 41.34
N ARG A 101 28.04 -9.07 42.28
CA ARG A 101 28.50 -8.92 43.67
C ARG A 101 29.21 -10.19 44.09
N HIS A 102 30.53 -10.05 44.17
CA HIS A 102 31.46 -10.91 44.87
C HIS A 102 31.57 -10.37 46.30
N PHE A 103 31.29 -11.20 47.31
CA PHE A 103 31.89 -11.17 48.67
C PHE A 103 31.27 -12.30 49.50
N LEU A 104 31.97 -13.43 49.57
CA LEU A 104 32.38 -14.06 50.83
C LEU A 104 33.68 -14.82 50.58
#